data_AF-A0A661R852-F1
#
_entry.id   AF-A0A661R852-F1
#
_cell.length_a   1.000
_cell.length_b   1.000
_cell.length_c   1.000
_cell.angle_alpha   90.00
_cell.angle_beta   90.00
_cell.angle_gamma   90.00
#
_symmetry.space_group_name_H-M   'P 1'
#
loop_
_entity.id
_entity.type
_entity.pdbx_description
1 polymer ?
#
loop_
_entity_poly.entity_id
_entity_poly.type
_entity_poly.pdbx_seq_one_letter_code
_entity_poly.pdbx_strand_id
1 'polypeptide(L)'
;MLNSKHALYDSPALTREYVEEWVKNGPSNDLIKQVDKFGEYIAKLLQKTPYNRKTNDNNKDIGKEENVTTSQIRQIFGKLKSIEAKGYDSTGMRTEFIMLKPLLAYAAGRHDKTGIDRLKDRVNWGIDAVLNGPVEEETKRFKNFCKLFEAILAYHKAHGGK
;
A
#
# COMPACT_ATOMS: atom_id res chain seq x y z
N MET A 1 15.30 8.15 -3.43
CA MET A 1 16.03 7.81 -2.18
C MET A 1 15.07 8.04 -1.03
N LEU A 2 14.80 7.01 -0.21
CA LEU A 2 14.07 7.19 1.04
C LEU A 2 14.94 8.09 1.93
N ASN A 3 14.38 9.20 2.42
CA ASN A 3 15.05 10.06 3.39
C ASN A 3 15.48 9.19 4.59
N SER A 4 16.64 9.46 5.22
CA SER A 4 17.23 8.61 6.27
C SER A 4 16.24 8.25 7.40
N LYS A 5 15.27 9.14 7.65
CA LYS A 5 14.09 8.95 8.50
C LYS A 5 13.34 7.65 8.21
N HIS A 6 13.06 7.29 6.95
CA HIS A 6 12.16 6.19 6.60
C HIS A 6 12.82 4.81 6.60
N ALA A 7 14.14 4.71 6.43
CA ALA A 7 14.86 3.44 6.35
C ALA A 7 14.73 2.59 7.63
N LEU A 8 14.69 3.23 8.81
CA LEU A 8 14.51 2.56 10.11
C LEU A 8 13.13 1.92 10.29
N TYR A 9 12.18 2.28 9.43
CA TYR A 9 10.85 1.72 9.43
C TYR A 9 10.65 0.71 8.32
N ASP A 10 11.69 0.20 7.66
CA ASP A 10 11.42 -0.76 6.60
C ASP A 10 10.80 -2.05 7.15
N SER A 11 9.74 -2.52 6.48
CA SER A 11 9.09 -3.78 6.82
C SER A 11 9.52 -4.82 5.81
N PRO A 12 10.05 -5.98 6.25
CA PRO A 12 10.32 -7.09 5.34
C PRO A 12 9.03 -7.74 4.83
N ALA A 13 7.85 -7.31 5.32
CA ALA A 13 6.57 -7.81 4.86
C ALA A 13 6.18 -7.19 3.52
N LEU A 14 5.66 -8.04 2.63
CA LEU A 14 5.17 -7.64 1.30
C LEU A 14 6.21 -6.78 0.56
N THR A 15 7.39 -7.36 0.36
CA THR A 15 8.47 -6.80 -0.47
C THR A 15 8.03 -6.64 -1.92
N ARG A 16 8.87 -6.00 -2.74
CA ARG A 16 8.62 -5.81 -4.17
C ARG A 16 8.43 -7.14 -4.88
N GLU A 17 9.25 -8.14 -4.56
CA GLU A 17 9.20 -9.47 -5.17
C GLU A 17 7.86 -10.16 -4.89
N TYR A 18 7.36 -10.08 -3.64
CA TYR A 18 6.04 -10.63 -3.30
C TYR A 18 4.89 -9.88 -3.99
N VAL A 19 5.00 -8.56 -4.15
CA VAL A 19 4.00 -7.78 -4.90
C VAL A 19 4.01 -8.20 -6.38
N GLU A 20 5.17 -8.28 -7.00
CA GLU A 20 5.32 -8.68 -8.40
C GLU A 20 4.82 -10.12 -8.63
N GLU A 21 5.14 -11.04 -7.71
CA GLU A 21 4.66 -12.41 -7.73
C GLU A 21 3.13 -12.49 -7.65
N TRP A 22 2.52 -11.75 -6.70
CA TRP A 22 1.07 -11.67 -6.59
C TRP A 22 0.43 -11.12 -7.86
N VAL A 23 0.96 -10.02 -8.40
CA VAL A 23 0.37 -9.38 -9.59
C VAL A 23 0.42 -10.34 -10.78
N LYS A 24 1.54 -11.05 -10.94
CA LYS A 24 1.73 -12.03 -12.02
C LYS A 24 0.81 -13.26 -11.86
N ASN A 25 0.82 -13.88 -10.67
CA ASN A 25 0.27 -15.22 -10.48
C ASN A 25 -1.06 -15.25 -9.72
N GLY A 26 -1.42 -14.16 -9.04
CA GLY A 26 -2.54 -14.09 -8.12
C GLY A 26 -2.16 -14.47 -6.68
N PRO A 27 -3.15 -14.56 -5.76
CA PRO A 27 -2.91 -14.89 -4.37
C PRO A 27 -2.39 -16.33 -4.18
N SER A 28 -1.51 -16.51 -3.20
CA SER A 28 -1.09 -17.81 -2.68
C SER A 28 -1.13 -17.79 -1.14
N ASN A 29 -1.06 -18.96 -0.49
CA ASN A 29 -1.07 -19.05 0.97
C ASN A 29 0.07 -18.27 1.61
N ASP A 30 1.26 -18.26 1.01
CA ASP A 30 2.41 -17.55 1.57
C ASP A 30 2.34 -16.05 1.29
N LEU A 31 1.87 -15.66 0.12
CA LEU A 31 1.65 -14.26 -0.21
C LEU A 31 0.58 -13.60 0.67
N ILE A 32 -0.50 -14.32 1.00
CA ILE A 32 -1.53 -13.84 1.94
C ILE A 32 -0.93 -13.52 3.32
N LYS A 33 -0.02 -14.37 3.83
CA LYS A 33 0.68 -14.10 5.10
C LYS A 33 1.54 -12.83 5.03
N GLN A 34 2.14 -12.54 3.87
CA GLN A 34 2.91 -11.31 3.67
C GLN A 34 2.02 -10.07 3.69
N VAL A 35 0.84 -10.15 3.06
CA VAL A 35 -0.14 -9.06 3.06
C VAL A 35 -0.69 -8.82 4.46
N ASP A 36 -0.98 -9.88 5.23
CA ASP A 36 -1.43 -9.79 6.62
C ASP A 36 -0.41 -9.05 7.50
N LYS A 37 0.85 -9.51 7.49
CA LYS A 37 1.97 -8.86 8.19
C LYS A 37 2.15 -7.40 7.78
N PHE A 38 2.00 -7.11 6.49
CA PHE A 38 2.08 -5.73 6.01
C PHE A 38 0.93 -4.88 6.54
N GLY A 39 -0.30 -5.40 6.48
CA GLY A 39 -1.50 -4.76 7.03
C GLY A 39 -1.36 -4.43 8.52
N GLU A 40 -0.84 -5.36 9.32
CA GLU A 40 -0.52 -5.13 10.74
C GLU A 40 0.52 -4.01 10.90
N TYR A 41 1.58 -4.08 10.11
CA TYR A 41 2.69 -3.14 10.17
C TYR A 41 2.24 -1.69 9.93
N ILE A 42 1.45 -1.43 8.88
CA ILE A 42 0.95 -0.08 8.58
C ILE A 42 -0.24 0.36 9.46
N ALA A 43 -0.89 -0.57 10.17
CA ALA A 43 -2.02 -0.28 11.06
C ALA A 43 -1.59 0.00 12.52
N LYS A 44 -0.56 -0.68 13.01
CA LYS A 44 -0.22 -0.70 14.45
C LYS A 44 1.26 -0.55 14.75
N LEU A 45 2.14 -1.16 13.96
CA LEU A 45 3.54 -1.32 14.39
C LEU A 45 4.38 -0.05 14.25
N LEU A 46 4.03 0.87 13.35
CA LEU A 46 4.79 2.13 13.18
C LEU A 46 4.78 3.01 14.44
N GLN A 47 3.67 3.04 15.17
CA GLN A 47 3.56 3.77 16.45
C GLN A 47 4.47 3.20 17.54
N LYS A 48 4.76 1.88 17.50
CA LYS A 48 5.53 1.18 18.55
C LYS A 48 7.03 1.17 18.32
N THR A 49 7.51 1.71 17.20
CA THR A 49 8.94 1.72 16.87
C THR A 49 9.72 2.68 17.79
N PRO A 50 10.99 2.37 18.14
CA PRO A 50 11.77 3.15 19.10
C PRO A 50 11.92 4.63 18.73
N TYR A 51 11.92 4.97 17.44
CA TYR A 51 12.08 6.35 16.97
C TYR A 51 10.84 7.22 17.23
N ASN A 52 9.63 6.66 17.18
CA ASN A 52 8.39 7.42 17.42
C ASN A 52 8.01 7.50 18.89
N ARG A 53 8.60 6.64 19.73
CA ARG A 53 8.32 6.61 21.16
C ARG A 53 8.86 7.89 21.81
N LYS A 54 7.99 8.89 21.90
CA LYS A 54 8.22 10.08 22.71
C LYS A 54 7.29 9.98 23.90
N THR A 55 7.85 10.00 25.10
CA THR A 55 7.05 9.98 26.33
C THR A 55 7.04 11.36 26.95
N ASN A 56 5.91 11.77 27.51
CA ASN A 56 5.88 12.92 28.41
C ASN A 56 6.40 12.53 29.81
N ASP A 57 6.42 13.50 30.73
CA ASP A 57 6.88 13.31 32.12
C ASP A 57 6.11 12.22 32.89
N ASN A 58 4.90 11.86 32.44
CA ASN A 58 4.07 10.79 33.00
C ASN A 58 4.25 9.44 32.28
N ASN A 59 5.33 9.28 31.50
CA ASN A 59 5.62 8.11 30.69
C ASN A 59 4.52 7.77 29.65
N LYS A 60 3.66 8.74 29.30
CA LYS A 60 2.61 8.57 28.29
C LYS A 60 3.18 8.87 26.90
N ASP A 61 2.93 7.97 25.95
CA ASP A 61 3.33 8.15 24.56
C ASP A 61 2.61 9.35 23.93
N ILE A 62 3.39 10.28 23.42
CA ILE A 62 3.01 11.51 22.71
C ILE A 62 3.61 11.55 21.30
N GLY A 63 4.10 10.42 20.79
CA GLY A 63 4.64 10.27 19.45
C GLY A 63 3.66 10.73 18.35
N LYS A 64 4.20 11.21 17.22
CA LYS A 64 3.42 11.53 16.02
C LYS A 64 2.85 10.22 15.44
N GLU A 65 1.56 10.21 15.09
CA GLU A 65 0.95 9.04 14.47
C GLU A 65 1.46 8.82 13.03
N GLU A 66 2.35 7.84 12.88
CA GLU A 66 2.94 7.47 11.58
C GLU A 66 2.12 6.45 10.79
N ASN A 67 1.08 5.84 11.40
CA ASN A 67 0.18 4.89 10.73
C ASN A 67 -0.64 5.57 9.62
N VAL A 68 -0.92 4.81 8.56
CA VAL A 68 -1.88 5.21 7.53
C VAL A 68 -3.30 4.99 8.04
N THR A 69 -4.21 5.91 7.71
CA THR A 69 -5.61 5.81 8.12
C THR A 69 -6.43 5.00 7.12
N THR A 70 -7.54 4.39 7.56
CA THR A 70 -8.47 3.67 6.68
C THR A 70 -9.00 4.59 5.59
N SER A 71 -9.25 5.86 5.91
CA SER A 71 -9.73 6.86 4.95
C SER A 71 -8.72 7.09 3.81
N GLN A 72 -7.43 7.19 4.14
CA GLN A 72 -6.37 7.33 3.15
C GLN A 72 -6.29 6.10 2.23
N ILE A 73 -6.32 4.89 2.78
CA ILE A 73 -6.34 3.65 1.99
C ILE A 73 -7.59 3.61 1.10
N ARG A 74 -8.77 3.90 1.65
CA ARG A 74 -10.05 3.85 0.94
C ARG A 74 -10.13 4.85 -0.21
N GLN A 75 -9.57 6.05 -0.05
CA GLN A 75 -9.55 7.06 -1.11
C GLN A 75 -8.80 6.55 -2.35
N ILE A 76 -7.67 5.88 -2.16
CA ILE A 76 -6.88 5.29 -3.24
C ILE A 76 -7.62 4.08 -3.82
N PHE A 77 -8.08 3.17 -2.95
CA PHE A 77 -8.82 1.98 -3.34
C PHE A 77 -10.07 2.29 -4.16
N GLY A 78 -10.82 3.34 -3.80
CA GLY A 78 -12.02 3.76 -4.53
C GLY A 78 -11.74 4.15 -5.98
N LYS A 79 -10.59 4.78 -6.24
CA LYS A 79 -10.17 5.10 -7.62
C LYS A 79 -9.82 3.84 -8.40
N LEU A 80 -9.09 2.92 -7.77
CA LEU A 80 -8.76 1.63 -8.36
C LEU A 80 -10.03 0.82 -8.71
N LYS A 81 -11.00 0.77 -7.79
CA LYS A 81 -12.31 0.13 -8.02
C LYS A 81 -13.14 0.83 -9.09
N SER A 82 -13.02 2.15 -9.25
CA SER A 82 -13.68 2.87 -10.34
C SER A 82 -13.15 2.44 -11.71
N ILE A 83 -11.83 2.27 -11.84
CA ILE A 83 -11.19 1.74 -13.06
C ILE A 83 -11.65 0.31 -13.30
N GLU A 84 -11.65 -0.53 -12.27
CA GLU A 84 -12.10 -1.92 -12.38
C GLU A 84 -13.57 -2.03 -12.82
N ALA A 85 -14.46 -1.23 -12.24
CA ALA A 85 -15.88 -1.23 -12.58
C ALA A 85 -16.15 -0.78 -14.03
N LYS A 86 -15.35 0.15 -14.55
CA LYS A 86 -15.42 0.60 -15.95
C LYS A 86 -14.79 -0.39 -16.94
N GLY A 87 -14.02 -1.35 -16.44
CA GLY A 87 -13.23 -2.27 -17.24
C GLY A 87 -11.88 -1.66 -17.63
N TYR A 88 -10.79 -2.35 -17.29
CA TYR A 88 -9.43 -1.88 -17.53
C TYR A 88 -9.13 -1.59 -19.02
N ASP A 89 -9.68 -2.42 -19.92
CA ASP A 89 -9.51 -2.31 -21.37
C ASP A 89 -10.34 -1.19 -22.02
N SER A 90 -11.22 -0.55 -21.25
CA SER A 90 -12.03 0.57 -21.73
C SER A 90 -11.16 1.79 -22.01
N THR A 91 -11.55 2.59 -23.02
CA THR A 91 -10.81 3.78 -23.45
C THR A 91 -10.44 4.69 -22.28
N GLY A 92 -9.13 4.95 -22.14
CA GLY A 92 -8.57 5.85 -21.13
C GLY A 92 -8.35 5.23 -19.74
N MET A 93 -8.84 4.03 -19.45
CA MET A 93 -8.73 3.41 -18.11
C MET A 93 -7.30 3.01 -17.76
N ARG A 94 -6.52 2.56 -18.74
CA ARG A 94 -5.07 2.37 -18.59
C ARG A 94 -4.34 3.65 -18.19
N THR A 95 -4.71 4.79 -18.77
CA THR A 95 -4.14 6.10 -18.42
C THR A 95 -4.52 6.52 -17.00
N GLU A 96 -5.80 6.38 -16.63
CA GLU A 96 -6.26 6.62 -15.25
C GLU A 96 -5.51 5.77 -14.23
N PHE A 97 -5.24 4.51 -14.59
CA PHE A 97 -4.44 3.60 -13.76
C PHE A 97 -3.00 4.09 -13.58
N ILE A 98 -2.33 4.54 -14.65
CA ILE A 98 -0.99 5.15 -14.57
C ILE A 98 -1.00 6.39 -13.67
N MET A 99 -2.06 7.22 -13.76
CA MET A 99 -2.21 8.45 -13.00
C MET A 99 -2.42 8.25 -11.49
N LEU A 100 -2.61 7.01 -11.03
CA LEU A 100 -2.59 6.71 -9.60
C LEU A 100 -1.21 7.01 -8.97
N LYS A 101 -0.10 6.83 -9.70
CA LYS A 101 1.26 7.11 -9.17
C LYS A 101 1.46 8.58 -8.74
N PRO A 102 1.23 9.60 -9.60
CA PRO A 102 1.38 10.99 -9.18
C PRO A 102 0.38 11.39 -8.09
N LEU A 103 -0.84 10.84 -8.10
CA LEU A 103 -1.81 11.08 -7.03
C LEU A 103 -1.30 10.57 -5.68
N LEU A 104 -0.71 9.38 -5.64
CA LEU A 104 -0.12 8.81 -4.42
C LEU A 104 1.08 9.61 -3.94
N ALA A 105 1.93 10.07 -4.86
CA ALA A 105 3.07 10.92 -4.52
C ALA A 105 2.60 12.21 -3.83
N TYR A 106 1.55 12.85 -4.36
CA TYR A 106 0.94 14.02 -3.75
C TYR A 106 0.34 13.71 -2.36
N ALA A 107 -0.43 12.63 -2.24
CA ALA A 107 -1.04 12.24 -0.96
C ALA A 107 0.03 11.96 0.12
N ALA A 108 1.11 11.27 -0.24
CA ALA A 108 2.21 10.99 0.67
C ALA A 108 2.94 12.27 1.11
N GLY A 109 3.27 13.15 0.16
CA GLY A 109 3.93 14.43 0.44
C GLY A 109 3.08 15.37 1.31
N ARG A 110 1.75 15.32 1.20
CA ARG A 110 0.83 16.12 2.02
C ARG A 110 0.77 15.67 3.48
N HIS A 111 0.87 14.36 3.73
CA HIS A 111 0.66 13.81 5.07
C HIS A 111 1.96 13.60 5.88
N ASP A 112 3.11 13.44 5.22
CA ASP A 112 4.42 13.17 5.87
C ASP A 112 4.30 12.10 6.98
N LYS A 113 3.74 10.94 6.60
CA LYS A 113 3.60 9.76 7.46
C LYS A 113 4.25 8.55 6.81
N THR A 114 4.99 7.79 7.58
CA THR A 114 5.68 6.59 7.11
C THR A 114 4.71 5.55 6.56
N GLY A 115 3.53 5.38 7.17
CA GLY A 115 2.53 4.42 6.70
C GLY A 115 2.02 4.72 5.28
N ILE A 116 1.79 5.99 4.95
CA ILE A 116 1.34 6.36 3.59
C ILE A 116 2.47 6.19 2.57
N ASP A 117 3.71 6.45 2.95
CA ASP A 117 4.88 6.19 2.10
C ASP A 117 5.04 4.70 1.81
N ARG A 118 4.89 3.85 2.83
CA ARG A 118 5.00 2.40 2.69
C ARG A 118 3.89 1.83 1.82
N LEU A 119 2.66 2.31 2.01
CA LEU A 119 1.54 1.94 1.13
C LEU A 119 1.81 2.40 -0.32
N LYS A 120 2.26 3.64 -0.51
CA LYS A 120 2.62 4.18 -1.83
C LYS A 120 3.66 3.30 -2.52
N ASP A 121 4.70 2.84 -1.82
CA ASP A 121 5.72 1.98 -2.39
C ASP A 121 5.10 0.68 -2.95
N ARG A 122 4.29 -0.04 -2.14
CA ARG A 122 3.65 -1.30 -2.57
C ARG A 122 2.68 -1.09 -3.73
N VAL A 123 1.94 0.02 -3.72
CA VAL A 123 1.02 0.37 -4.80
C VAL A 123 1.79 0.70 -6.08
N ASN A 124 2.89 1.45 -5.99
CA ASN A 124 3.74 1.74 -7.15
C ASN A 124 4.34 0.47 -7.74
N TRP A 125 4.87 -0.43 -6.91
CA TRP A 125 5.38 -1.73 -7.36
C TRP A 125 4.28 -2.55 -8.04
N GLY A 126 3.07 -2.56 -7.49
CA GLY A 126 1.94 -3.24 -8.09
C GLY A 126 1.55 -2.66 -9.45
N ILE A 127 1.51 -1.33 -9.57
CA ILE A 127 1.27 -0.65 -10.86
C ILE A 127 2.38 -1.01 -11.86
N ASP A 128 3.65 -0.96 -11.45
CA ASP A 128 4.79 -1.35 -12.29
C ASP A 128 4.67 -2.81 -12.77
N ALA A 129 4.30 -3.72 -11.88
CA ALA A 129 4.16 -5.15 -12.18
C ALA A 129 3.03 -5.46 -13.18
N VAL A 130 1.99 -4.62 -13.18
CA VAL A 130 0.92 -4.66 -14.20
C VAL A 130 1.47 -4.17 -15.54
N LEU A 131 2.03 -2.95 -15.56
CA LEU A 131 2.40 -2.25 -16.80
C LEU A 131 3.63 -2.83 -17.51
N ASN A 132 4.55 -3.46 -16.77
CA ASN A 132 5.78 -4.04 -17.32
C ASN A 132 5.61 -5.51 -17.75
N GLY A 133 4.43 -6.10 -17.58
CA GLY A 133 4.12 -7.45 -18.03
C GLY A 133 3.82 -7.50 -19.54
N PRO A 134 3.59 -8.70 -20.09
CA PRO A 134 3.06 -8.84 -21.44
C PRO A 134 1.69 -8.16 -21.57
N VAL A 135 1.46 -7.47 -22.69
CA VAL A 135 0.26 -6.66 -22.93
C VAL A 135 -1.01 -7.50 -22.85
N GLU A 136 -0.96 -8.73 -23.38
CA GLU A 136 -2.05 -9.70 -23.34
C GLU A 136 -2.41 -10.17 -21.92
N GLU A 137 -1.52 -10.00 -20.95
CA GLU A 137 -1.77 -10.33 -19.54
C GLU A 137 -2.14 -9.12 -18.69
N GLU A 138 -2.07 -7.89 -19.22
CA GLU A 138 -2.17 -6.65 -18.45
C GLU A 138 -3.50 -6.57 -17.67
N THR A 139 -4.63 -6.95 -18.29
CA THR A 139 -5.95 -7.01 -17.63
C THR A 139 -6.02 -8.05 -16.51
N LYS A 140 -5.40 -9.22 -16.70
CA LYS A 140 -5.32 -10.26 -15.65
C LYS A 140 -4.48 -9.74 -14.48
N ARG A 141 -3.33 -9.14 -14.76
CA ARG A 141 -2.43 -8.56 -13.77
C ARG A 141 -3.11 -7.43 -13.00
N PHE A 142 -3.84 -6.56 -13.69
CA PHE A 142 -4.64 -5.52 -13.08
C PHE A 142 -5.66 -6.09 -12.09
N LYS A 143 -6.42 -7.13 -12.49
CA LYS A 143 -7.37 -7.80 -11.59
C LYS A 143 -6.69 -8.42 -10.36
N ASN A 144 -5.52 -9.03 -10.55
CA ASN A 144 -4.72 -9.55 -9.43
C ASN A 144 -4.25 -8.43 -8.51
N PHE A 145 -3.84 -7.29 -9.06
CA PHE A 145 -3.48 -6.10 -8.30
C PHE A 145 -4.66 -5.53 -7.50
N CYS A 146 -5.87 -5.49 -8.06
CA CYS A 146 -7.09 -5.11 -7.32
C CYS A 146 -7.30 -6.00 -6.09
N LYS A 147 -7.15 -7.33 -6.25
CA LYS A 147 -7.24 -8.30 -5.15
C LYS A 147 -6.16 -8.08 -4.08
N LEU A 148 -4.93 -7.75 -4.49
CA LEU A 148 -3.85 -7.42 -3.56
C LEU A 148 -4.22 -6.20 -2.72
N PHE A 149 -4.68 -5.12 -3.37
CA PHE A 149 -5.05 -3.89 -2.68
C PHE A 149 -6.21 -4.15 -1.70
N GLU A 150 -7.22 -4.89 -2.14
CA GLU A 150 -8.36 -5.27 -1.30
C GLU A 150 -7.91 -6.05 -0.06
N ALA A 151 -6.97 -7.00 -0.22
CA ALA A 151 -6.39 -7.73 0.90
C ALA A 151 -5.62 -6.81 1.86
N ILE A 152 -4.83 -5.86 1.36
CA ILE A 152 -4.13 -4.86 2.20
C ILE A 152 -5.15 -4.06 3.04
N LEU A 153 -6.22 -3.57 2.41
CA LEU A 153 -7.27 -2.81 3.10
C LEU A 153 -7.98 -3.67 4.16
N ALA A 154 -8.31 -4.93 3.83
CA ALA A 154 -8.96 -5.85 4.74
C ALA A 154 -8.10 -6.14 5.97
N TYR A 155 -6.81 -6.47 5.78
CA TYR A 155 -5.90 -6.76 6.89
C TYR A 155 -5.54 -5.52 7.70
N HIS A 156 -5.34 -4.37 7.08
CA HIS A 156 -5.21 -3.10 7.82
C HIS A 156 -6.39 -2.87 8.75
N LYS A 157 -7.62 -3.12 8.26
CA LYS A 157 -8.83 -2.95 9.07
C LYS A 157 -8.95 -4.00 10.17
N ALA A 158 -8.68 -5.27 9.87
CA ALA A 158 -8.67 -6.36 10.86
C ALA A 158 -7.66 -6.10 11.98
N HIS A 159 -6.53 -5.47 11.64
CA HIS A 159 -5.54 -5.01 12.61
C HIS A 159 -5.90 -3.70 13.30
N GLY A 160 -7.15 -3.23 13.23
CA GLY A 160 -7.61 -2.07 14.00
C GLY A 160 -7.17 -0.72 13.42
N GLY A 161 -6.81 -0.70 12.12
CA GLY A 161 -6.63 0.54 11.38
C GLY A 161 -7.82 1.49 11.54
N LYS A 162 -7.51 2.76 11.80
CA LYS A 162 -8.50 3.84 12.01
C LYS A 162 -8.70 4.62 10.74
#